data_AF-A0A6A5HJQ3-F1
#
_entry.id   AF-A0A6A5HJQ3-F1
#
_cell.length_a   1.000
_cell.length_b   1.000
_cell.length_c   1.000
_cell.angle_alpha   90.00
_cell.angle_beta   90.00
_cell.angle_gamma   90.00
#
_symmetry.space_group_name_H-M   'P 1'
#
loop_
_entity.id
_entity.type
_entity.pdbx_description
1 polymer ?
#
loop_
_entity_poly.entity_id
_entity_poly.type
_entity_poly.pdbx_seq_one_letter_code
_entity_poly.pdbx_strand_id
1 'polypeptide(L)'
;MKLFFLIFLFSLAPSTQAITKMVSVNGQADTKTGWPSIIYSNTDWDDCVQKCYNDQFCDVAYGNSSLICVFYGISDFGFARKEIPSAALHRASFKLDIPNGLCTTKLDDLFKGSQSYGRNGISIFQITITSDKYDANYYYEEPCDKPFVYSCGCSESMYLFRGTGPPTDLGTTRDIPTWFLCVLQCSTDVDCVLAWFSGYRKCTMYTYGSFNSMSRSEDSAIQPDTPNYITLKIFPLRSNCPMTEHEVLNLKNMVIPAETTSGYADFSMTWTASSENIEFSWVPTEVRTY
;
A
#
# COMPACT_ATOMS: atom_id res chain seq x y z
N MET A 1 66.73 15.34 -20.22
CA MET A 1 65.29 15.70 -20.18
C MET A 1 64.74 15.19 -18.86
N LYS A 2 64.47 16.08 -17.89
CA LYS A 2 63.98 15.69 -16.54
C LYS A 2 62.47 15.45 -16.63
N LEU A 3 62.04 14.19 -16.48
CA LEU A 3 60.64 13.81 -16.46
C LEU A 3 60.08 14.09 -15.06
N PHE A 4 59.33 15.18 -14.90
CA PHE A 4 58.56 15.47 -13.69
C PHE A 4 57.32 14.57 -13.69
N PHE A 5 57.27 13.58 -12.79
CA PHE A 5 56.05 12.86 -12.47
C PHE A 5 55.16 13.79 -11.63
N LEU A 6 54.15 14.41 -12.27
CA LEU A 6 53.03 15.00 -11.53
C LEU A 6 52.19 13.85 -10.97
N ILE A 7 52.33 13.61 -9.66
CA ILE A 7 51.39 12.77 -8.92
C ILE A 7 50.12 13.60 -8.77
N PHE A 8 49.13 13.36 -9.64
CA PHE A 8 47.76 13.79 -9.39
C PHE A 8 47.21 12.99 -8.20
N LEU A 9 47.32 13.58 -7.01
CA LEU A 9 46.51 13.21 -5.86
C LEU A 9 45.06 13.57 -6.22
N PHE A 10 44.36 12.66 -6.89
CA PHE A 10 42.91 12.68 -6.91
C PHE A 10 42.45 12.50 -5.47
N SER A 11 42.13 13.61 -4.81
CA SER A 11 41.33 13.60 -3.60
C SER A 11 39.98 13.01 -3.96
N LEU A 12 39.85 11.69 -3.83
CA LEU A 12 38.55 11.03 -3.76
C LEU A 12 37.86 11.70 -2.57
N ALA A 13 36.89 12.58 -2.86
CA ALA A 13 36.00 13.07 -1.84
C ALA A 13 35.47 11.83 -1.09
N PRO A 14 35.47 11.83 0.26
CA PRO A 14 34.91 10.71 0.99
C PRO A 14 33.48 10.51 0.48
N SER A 15 33.23 9.40 -0.21
CA SER A 15 31.87 9.02 -0.56
C SER A 15 31.19 8.75 0.77
N THR A 16 30.41 9.71 1.25
CA THR A 16 29.59 9.55 2.44
C THR A 16 28.51 8.53 2.09
N GLN A 17 28.83 7.24 2.20
CA GLN A 17 27.86 6.17 1.97
C GLN A 17 26.84 6.22 3.11
N ALA A 18 25.57 6.31 2.76
CA ALA A 18 24.50 6.13 3.72
C ALA A 18 24.50 4.66 4.19
N ILE A 19 24.11 4.43 5.44
CA ILE A 19 23.98 3.09 6.00
C ILE A 19 22.51 2.87 6.36
N THR A 20 21.93 1.81 5.81
CA THR A 20 20.56 1.40 6.15
C THR A 20 20.48 0.91 7.59
N LYS A 21 19.55 1.47 8.36
CA LYS A 21 19.27 1.13 9.76
C LYS A 21 17.77 1.00 9.99
N MET A 22 17.41 0.25 11.03
CA MET A 22 16.05 0.21 11.58
C MET A 22 15.97 1.23 12.73
N VAL A 23 15.16 2.28 12.57
CA VAL A 23 14.96 3.33 13.58
C VAL A 23 13.65 3.07 14.32
N SER A 24 13.77 2.62 15.56
CA SER A 24 12.63 2.22 16.40
C SER A 24 12.07 3.39 17.21
N VAL A 25 10.74 3.48 17.24
CA VAL A 25 9.98 4.47 17.99
C VAL A 25 8.82 3.79 18.71
N ASN A 26 8.36 4.42 19.79
CA ASN A 26 7.07 4.06 20.37
C ASN A 26 5.96 4.54 19.45
N GLY A 27 5.04 3.65 19.11
CA GLY A 27 3.88 3.99 18.33
C GLY A 27 3.17 2.80 17.72
N GLN A 28 1.91 3.03 17.40
CA GLN A 28 1.03 2.05 16.77
C GLN A 28 0.77 2.45 15.33
N ALA A 29 0.89 1.49 14.41
CA ALA A 29 0.45 1.68 13.03
C ALA A 29 -1.04 2.07 13.02
N ASP A 30 -1.41 3.04 12.18
CA ASP A 30 -2.81 3.42 12.05
C ASP A 30 -3.60 2.23 11.52
N THR A 31 -4.61 1.84 12.28
CA THR A 31 -5.46 0.72 11.91
C THR A 31 -6.35 1.07 10.72
N LYS A 32 -6.62 2.34 10.43
CA LYS A 32 -7.48 2.71 9.30
C LYS A 32 -6.74 2.77 7.98
N THR A 33 -5.47 3.16 8.02
CA THR A 33 -4.65 3.45 6.84
C THR A 33 -3.34 2.68 6.80
N GLY A 34 -3.16 1.61 7.58
CA GLY A 34 -1.97 0.76 7.54
C GLY A 34 -2.30 -0.66 7.09
N TRP A 35 -1.82 -1.05 5.91
CA TRP A 35 -2.07 -2.33 5.25
C TRP A 35 -0.88 -3.29 5.40
N PRO A 36 -0.86 -4.19 6.39
CA PRO A 36 0.19 -5.19 6.52
C PRO A 36 0.36 -6.10 5.31
N SER A 37 1.62 -6.37 5.00
CA SER A 37 2.08 -7.27 3.95
C SER A 37 2.29 -8.71 4.45
N ILE A 38 2.76 -8.84 5.70
CA ILE A 38 2.98 -10.09 6.44
C ILE A 38 2.64 -9.87 7.91
N ILE A 39 2.11 -10.91 8.54
CA ILE A 39 1.99 -11.02 9.99
C ILE A 39 2.69 -12.29 10.46
N TYR A 40 3.46 -12.17 11.54
CA TYR A 40 3.96 -13.28 12.32
C TYR A 40 3.40 -13.20 13.74
N SER A 41 3.00 -14.34 14.28
CA SER A 41 2.67 -14.49 15.70
C SER A 41 3.88 -15.07 16.45
N ASN A 42 3.90 -14.90 17.78
CA ASN A 42 4.95 -15.42 18.66
C ASN A 42 6.36 -14.98 18.24
N THR A 43 6.51 -13.77 17.72
CA THR A 43 7.80 -13.20 17.32
C THR A 43 8.16 -12.07 18.27
N ASP A 44 9.32 -12.16 18.91
CA ASP A 44 9.80 -11.08 19.76
C ASP A 44 10.20 -9.85 18.93
N TRP A 45 10.39 -8.72 19.61
CA TRP A 45 10.61 -7.44 18.94
C TRP A 45 11.93 -7.40 18.15
N ASP A 46 13.01 -7.95 18.70
CA ASP A 46 14.32 -7.87 18.05
C ASP A 46 14.38 -8.76 16.81
N ASP A 47 13.80 -9.96 16.89
CA ASP A 47 13.66 -10.85 15.73
C ASP A 47 12.70 -10.26 14.68
N CYS A 48 11.62 -9.58 15.10
CA CYS A 48 10.73 -8.87 14.19
C CYS A 48 11.46 -7.79 13.38
N VAL A 49 12.23 -6.95 14.06
CA VAL A 49 13.02 -5.87 13.44
C VAL A 49 14.09 -6.47 12.52
N GLN A 50 14.76 -7.54 12.94
CA GLN A 50 15.81 -8.19 12.15
C GLN A 50 15.26 -8.88 10.89
N LYS A 51 14.11 -9.58 11.00
CA LYS A 51 13.42 -10.16 9.84
C LYS A 51 12.98 -9.07 8.88
N CYS A 52 12.43 -7.96 9.37
CA CYS A 52 12.07 -6.82 8.52
C CYS A 52 13.30 -6.22 7.85
N TYR A 53 14.40 -6.04 8.56
CA TYR A 53 15.65 -5.53 8.00
C TYR A 53 16.12 -6.36 6.80
N ASN A 54 16.07 -7.69 6.93
CA ASN A 54 16.47 -8.64 5.89
C ASN A 54 15.46 -8.80 4.75
N ASP A 55 14.22 -8.34 4.93
CA ASP A 55 13.19 -8.43 3.91
C ASP A 55 13.17 -7.18 3.02
N GLN A 56 13.42 -7.34 1.72
CA GLN A 56 13.51 -6.23 0.77
C GLN A 56 12.22 -5.42 0.60
N PHE A 57 11.07 -5.97 1.00
CA PHE A 57 9.75 -5.34 0.89
C PHE A 57 9.19 -4.88 2.23
N CYS A 58 9.93 -5.10 3.33
CA CYS A 58 9.59 -4.52 4.62
C CYS A 58 10.30 -3.18 4.80
N ASP A 59 9.53 -2.11 4.88
CA ASP A 59 10.01 -0.75 5.16
C ASP A 59 9.70 -0.35 6.61
N VAL A 60 8.63 -0.90 7.18
CA VAL A 60 8.25 -0.67 8.58
C VAL A 60 7.89 -1.98 9.25
N ALA A 61 8.51 -2.24 10.41
CA ALA A 61 8.11 -3.29 11.33
C ALA A 61 7.23 -2.71 12.44
N TYR A 62 6.16 -3.39 12.82
CA TYR A 62 5.35 -3.08 13.99
C TYR A 62 5.28 -4.30 14.90
N GLY A 63 5.26 -4.06 16.21
CA GLY A 63 5.03 -5.09 17.19
C GLY A 63 4.48 -4.55 18.51
N ASN A 64 4.05 -5.45 19.36
CA ASN A 64 3.52 -5.14 20.69
C ASN A 64 3.84 -6.26 21.70
N SER A 65 3.41 -6.08 22.94
CA SER A 65 3.59 -7.03 24.04
C SER A 65 2.96 -8.42 23.82
N SER A 66 2.05 -8.58 22.85
CA SER A 66 1.44 -9.87 22.48
C SER A 66 2.29 -10.69 21.50
N LEU A 67 3.54 -10.29 21.25
CA LEU A 67 4.46 -10.96 20.32
C LEU A 67 3.93 -11.04 18.89
N ILE A 68 3.14 -10.05 18.48
CA ILE A 68 2.79 -9.87 17.07
C ILE A 68 3.91 -9.11 16.38
N CYS A 69 4.22 -9.52 15.16
CA CYS A 69 5.18 -8.85 14.28
C CYS A 69 4.55 -8.64 12.92
N VAL A 70 4.54 -7.39 12.46
CA VAL A 70 3.77 -7.00 11.29
C VAL A 70 4.63 -6.15 10.37
N PHE A 71 4.64 -6.49 9.08
CA PHE A 71 5.45 -5.82 8.08
C PHE A 71 4.61 -4.93 7.18
N TYR A 72 5.10 -3.74 6.91
CA TYR A 72 4.51 -2.81 5.96
C TYR A 72 5.54 -2.38 4.92
N GLY A 73 5.11 -2.23 3.68
CA GLY A 73 5.81 -1.39 2.70
C GLY A 73 5.52 0.09 3.00
N ILE A 74 6.37 1.01 2.54
CA ILE A 74 6.22 2.44 2.90
C ILE A 74 4.91 3.05 2.38
N SER A 75 4.44 2.61 1.20
CA SER A 75 3.16 3.02 0.60
C SER A 75 1.96 2.34 1.25
N ASP A 76 2.21 1.24 1.95
CA ASP A 76 1.22 0.45 2.67
C ASP A 76 1.14 0.85 4.15
N PHE A 77 1.95 1.81 4.58
CA PHE A 77 1.97 2.33 5.93
C PHE A 77 1.32 3.72 5.96
N GLY A 78 0.26 3.88 6.74
CA GLY A 78 -0.40 5.18 6.89
C GLY A 78 0.43 6.13 7.76
N PHE A 79 0.42 5.88 9.06
CA PHE A 79 1.21 6.63 10.05
C PHE A 79 1.38 5.81 11.33
N ALA A 80 2.40 6.12 12.12
CA ALA A 80 2.48 5.63 13.50
C ALA A 80 1.94 6.72 14.43
N ARG A 81 0.93 6.41 15.24
CA ARG A 81 0.50 7.29 16.33
C ARG A 81 1.57 7.24 17.41
N LYS A 82 2.01 8.41 17.88
CA LYS A 82 2.89 8.52 19.04
C LYS A 82 2.12 8.06 20.26
N GLU A 83 2.41 6.86 20.75
CA GLU A 83 1.78 6.40 21.97
C GLU A 83 2.42 7.06 23.21
N ILE A 84 1.55 7.43 24.15
CA ILE A 84 1.89 7.57 25.56
C ILE A 84 2.13 6.13 26.07
N PRO A 85 3.18 5.86 26.86
CA PRO A 85 3.54 4.51 27.30
C PRO A 85 2.33 3.74 27.84
N SER A 86 1.83 2.80 27.02
CA SER A 86 0.75 1.89 27.35
C SER A 86 1.36 0.56 27.84
N ALA A 87 0.60 -0.22 28.62
CA ALA A 87 1.01 -1.56 29.02
C ALA A 87 1.25 -2.50 27.83
N ALA A 88 0.67 -2.18 26.67
CA ALA A 88 0.76 -2.98 25.47
C ALA A 88 2.08 -2.80 24.69
N LEU A 89 2.92 -1.81 25.03
CA LEU A 89 4.25 -1.56 24.45
C LEU A 89 4.28 -1.59 22.91
N HIS A 90 3.43 -0.78 22.27
CA HIS A 90 3.41 -0.65 20.82
C HIS A 90 4.68 0.05 20.30
N ARG A 91 5.33 -0.59 19.31
CA ARG A 91 6.55 -0.09 18.69
C ARG A 91 6.46 -0.19 17.18
N ALA A 92 7.04 0.80 16.51
CA ALA A 92 7.27 0.79 15.08
C ALA A 92 8.77 0.99 14.81
N SER A 93 9.30 0.37 13.76
CA SER A 93 10.69 0.53 13.34
C SER A 93 10.77 0.78 11.85
N PHE A 94 11.34 1.91 11.47
CA PHE A 94 11.44 2.38 10.09
C PHE A 94 12.80 2.02 9.52
N LYS A 95 12.82 1.40 8.33
CA LYS A 95 14.03 1.15 7.56
C LYS A 95 14.43 2.43 6.84
N LEU A 96 15.56 3.02 7.23
CA LEU A 96 16.04 4.31 6.71
C LEU A 96 17.51 4.23 6.36
N ASP A 97 17.90 4.92 5.29
CA ASP A 97 19.28 5.19 4.95
C ASP A 97 19.76 6.42 5.75
N ILE A 98 20.65 6.18 6.71
CA ILE A 98 21.18 7.22 7.58
C ILE A 98 22.48 7.78 6.97
N PRO A 99 22.53 9.06 6.57
CA PRO A 99 23.73 9.68 6.03
C PRO A 99 24.89 9.59 7.02
N ASN A 100 26.06 9.16 6.55
CA ASN A 100 27.27 8.94 7.37
C ASN A 100 27.12 7.89 8.48
N GLY A 101 25.99 7.17 8.56
CA GLY A 101 25.76 6.14 9.58
C GLY A 101 25.77 6.64 11.02
N LEU A 102 25.73 7.96 11.25
CA LEU A 102 25.78 8.55 12.58
C LEU A 102 24.40 8.44 13.23
N CYS A 103 24.20 7.41 14.03
CA CYS A 103 23.02 7.32 14.90
C CYS A 103 23.09 8.44 15.94
N THR A 104 22.24 9.45 15.80
CA THR A 104 22.08 10.51 16.80
C THR A 104 21.06 10.04 17.86
N THR A 105 21.10 10.68 19.04
CA THR A 105 20.09 10.45 20.08
C THR A 105 18.82 11.27 19.87
N LYS A 106 18.80 12.17 18.88
CA LYS A 106 17.66 13.04 18.57
C LYS A 106 16.88 12.44 17.42
N LEU A 107 15.63 12.08 17.70
CA LEU A 107 14.76 11.43 16.72
C LEU A 107 14.54 12.28 15.47
N ASP A 108 14.38 13.60 15.64
CA ASP A 108 14.20 14.54 14.54
C ASP A 108 15.38 14.55 13.57
N ASP A 109 16.60 14.30 14.06
CA ASP A 109 17.79 14.23 13.20
C ASP A 109 17.83 12.92 12.39
N LEU A 110 17.28 11.83 12.92
CA LEU A 110 17.23 10.52 12.25
C LEU A 110 16.20 10.47 11.12
N PHE A 111 15.06 11.15 11.29
CA PHE A 111 14.00 11.23 10.27
C PHE A 111 14.14 12.44 9.35
N LYS A 112 15.20 13.24 9.51
CA LYS A 112 15.38 14.45 8.73
C LYS A 112 15.67 14.16 7.26
N GLY A 113 14.89 14.80 6.39
CA GLY A 113 15.10 14.79 4.94
C GLY A 113 14.37 13.66 4.23
N SER A 114 14.67 13.52 2.94
CA SER A 114 14.03 12.54 2.07
C SER A 114 14.94 11.34 1.83
N GLN A 115 14.30 10.18 1.73
CA GLN A 115 14.90 8.88 1.47
C GLN A 115 14.61 8.51 0.02
N SER A 116 15.63 8.06 -0.71
CA SER A 116 15.41 7.48 -2.03
C SER A 116 14.70 6.13 -1.86
N TYR A 117 13.74 5.84 -2.73
CA TYR A 117 12.98 4.58 -2.68
C TYR A 117 13.13 3.76 -3.95
N GLY A 118 12.81 4.37 -5.10
CA GLY A 118 12.95 3.76 -6.42
C GLY A 118 12.16 2.46 -6.61
N ARG A 119 11.02 2.30 -5.94
CA ARG A 119 10.14 1.12 -6.09
C ARG A 119 8.69 1.55 -6.27
N ASN A 120 7.93 0.77 -7.02
CA ASN A 120 6.48 0.95 -7.21
C ASN A 120 6.09 2.36 -7.73
N GLY A 121 6.91 2.96 -8.58
CA GLY A 121 6.72 4.32 -9.10
C GLY A 121 7.03 5.43 -8.08
N ILE A 122 7.42 5.10 -6.85
CA ILE A 122 7.78 6.05 -5.80
C ILE A 122 9.27 6.37 -5.89
N SER A 123 9.59 7.64 -6.11
CA SER A 123 10.96 8.14 -6.21
C SER A 123 11.58 8.33 -4.82
N ILE A 124 10.84 8.99 -3.94
CA ILE A 124 11.29 9.37 -2.60
C ILE A 124 10.19 9.23 -1.57
N PHE A 125 10.58 8.99 -0.32
CA PHE A 125 9.69 9.13 0.83
C PHE A 125 10.36 9.95 1.94
N GLN A 126 9.56 10.48 2.86
CA GLN A 126 10.04 11.16 4.05
C GLN A 126 9.09 10.90 5.22
N ILE A 127 9.65 10.86 6.43
CA ILE A 127 8.85 10.74 7.64
C ILE A 127 8.74 12.12 8.29
N THR A 128 7.52 12.64 8.37
CA THR A 128 7.24 13.90 9.05
C THR A 128 6.81 13.63 10.48
N ILE A 129 7.47 14.25 11.44
CA ILE A 129 7.15 14.12 12.86
C ILE A 129 6.22 15.27 13.25
N THR A 130 4.99 14.96 13.66
CA THR A 130 4.05 15.94 14.25
C THR A 130 4.01 15.82 15.77
N SER A 131 3.13 16.56 16.45
CA SER A 131 2.92 16.40 17.89
C SER A 131 2.45 15.00 18.29
N ASP A 132 1.72 14.32 17.41
CA ASP A 132 0.91 13.13 17.72
C ASP A 132 1.19 11.92 16.82
N LYS A 133 1.93 12.09 15.72
CA LYS A 133 2.20 10.99 14.77
C LYS A 133 3.55 11.10 14.06
N TYR A 134 3.92 10.00 13.41
CA TYR A 134 4.96 9.87 12.40
C TYR A 134 4.27 9.61 11.05
N ASP A 135 4.18 10.62 10.19
CA ASP A 135 3.55 10.53 8.86
C ASP A 135 4.56 10.08 7.81
N ALA A 136 4.27 8.96 7.14
CA ALA A 136 5.00 8.56 5.94
C ALA A 136 4.44 9.31 4.73
N ASN A 137 5.24 10.20 4.16
CA ASN A 137 4.90 10.94 2.95
C ASN A 137 5.74 10.38 1.80
N TYR A 138 5.11 9.98 0.70
CA TYR A 138 5.79 9.42 -0.45
C TYR A 138 5.39 10.14 -1.74
N TYR A 139 6.34 10.21 -2.66
CA TYR A 139 6.23 10.99 -3.89
C TYR A 139 6.53 10.10 -5.09
N TYR A 140 5.69 10.19 -6.12
CA TYR A 140 5.84 9.40 -7.34
C TYR A 140 6.75 10.11 -8.31
N GLU A 141 7.42 9.35 -9.17
CA GLU A 141 8.13 9.89 -10.33
C GLU A 141 7.15 10.65 -11.23
N GLU A 142 6.06 9.99 -11.61
CA GLU A 142 4.93 10.60 -12.30
C GLU A 142 3.71 10.62 -11.38
N PRO A 143 3.15 11.79 -11.01
CA PRO A 143 2.00 11.88 -10.11
C PRO A 143 0.78 11.09 -10.57
N CYS A 144 0.66 10.84 -11.88
CA CYS A 144 -0.44 10.13 -12.51
C CYS A 144 -0.33 8.60 -12.43
N ASP A 145 0.83 8.06 -12.05
CA ASP A 145 1.02 6.63 -11.87
C ASP A 145 0.43 6.12 -10.54
N LYS A 146 -0.12 7.04 -9.73
CA LYS A 146 -0.83 6.70 -8.50
C LYS A 146 -2.09 5.90 -8.85
N PRO A 147 -2.23 4.64 -8.36
CA PRO A 147 -3.41 3.85 -8.65
C PRO A 147 -4.68 4.38 -7.93
N PHE A 148 -4.51 5.20 -6.90
CA PHE A 148 -5.59 5.84 -6.15
C PHE A 148 -5.84 7.26 -6.68
N VAL A 149 -7.11 7.67 -6.77
CA VAL A 149 -7.54 8.92 -7.41
C VAL A 149 -6.74 10.15 -6.91
N TYR A 150 -5.97 10.78 -7.78
CA TYR A 150 -5.61 12.19 -7.61
C TYR A 150 -5.21 12.89 -8.93
N SER A 151 -5.86 14.03 -9.21
CA SER A 151 -5.50 15.10 -10.17
C SER A 151 -5.30 14.79 -11.67
N CYS A 152 -5.16 13.54 -12.12
CA CYS A 152 -4.78 13.22 -13.51
C CYS A 152 -5.94 12.82 -14.45
N GLY A 153 -7.18 13.11 -14.07
CA GLY A 153 -8.39 12.72 -14.84
C GLY A 153 -9.15 11.57 -14.19
N CYS A 154 -10.27 11.18 -14.80
CA CYS A 154 -11.23 10.19 -14.27
C CYS A 154 -11.42 8.96 -15.18
N SER A 155 -10.40 8.57 -15.94
CA SER A 155 -10.50 7.40 -16.82
C SER A 155 -10.67 6.11 -16.01
N GLU A 156 -9.95 5.97 -14.91
CA GLU A 156 -10.03 4.82 -14.01
C GLU A 156 -9.47 5.18 -12.63
N SER A 157 -9.93 4.49 -11.59
CA SER A 157 -9.37 4.60 -10.26
C SER A 157 -9.53 3.35 -9.42
N MET A 158 -8.55 3.07 -8.57
CA MET A 158 -8.66 2.03 -7.56
C MET A 158 -9.31 2.60 -6.31
N TYR A 159 -10.41 1.98 -5.88
CA TYR A 159 -11.05 2.29 -4.62
C TYR A 159 -10.83 1.15 -3.62
N LEU A 160 -10.58 1.51 -2.37
CA LEU A 160 -10.29 0.56 -1.30
C LEU A 160 -11.56 0.24 -0.52
N PHE A 161 -11.86 -1.04 -0.37
CA PHE A 161 -12.87 -1.56 0.53
C PHE A 161 -12.27 -2.45 1.61
N ARG A 162 -13.01 -2.59 2.70
CA ARG A 162 -12.72 -3.57 3.74
C ARG A 162 -13.68 -4.73 3.63
N GLY A 163 -13.14 -5.92 3.74
CA GLY A 163 -13.91 -7.15 3.69
C GLY A 163 -13.08 -8.32 3.22
N THR A 164 -13.75 -9.42 2.90
CA THR A 164 -13.13 -10.60 2.30
C THR A 164 -13.52 -10.65 0.83
N GLY A 165 -12.53 -10.88 -0.03
CA GLY A 165 -12.79 -11.06 -1.45
C GLY A 165 -13.70 -12.26 -1.73
N PRO A 166 -14.13 -12.43 -2.99
CA PRO A 166 -14.80 -13.64 -3.45
C PRO A 166 -13.95 -14.90 -3.16
N PRO A 167 -14.52 -16.11 -3.31
CA PRO A 167 -13.76 -17.35 -3.32
C PRO A 167 -12.56 -17.27 -4.28
N THR A 168 -11.37 -17.67 -3.81
CA THR A 168 -10.11 -17.45 -4.55
C THR A 168 -10.02 -18.24 -5.86
N ASP A 169 -10.78 -19.31 -6.00
CA ASP A 169 -10.89 -20.11 -7.21
C ASP A 169 -11.61 -19.39 -8.37
N LEU A 170 -12.30 -18.27 -8.07
CA LEU A 170 -12.89 -17.37 -9.06
C LEU A 170 -11.91 -16.32 -9.59
N GLY A 171 -10.68 -16.30 -9.08
CA GLY A 171 -9.65 -15.34 -9.46
C GLY A 171 -8.29 -16.00 -9.70
N THR A 172 -7.29 -15.17 -9.98
CA THR A 172 -5.90 -15.60 -10.10
C THR A 172 -5.11 -15.18 -8.88
N THR A 173 -4.70 -16.15 -8.07
CA THR A 173 -3.87 -15.91 -6.88
C THR A 173 -2.39 -15.90 -7.22
N ARG A 174 -1.67 -14.87 -6.76
CA ARG A 174 -0.23 -14.68 -6.94
C ARG A 174 0.44 -14.32 -5.62
N ASP A 175 1.73 -14.66 -5.51
CA ASP A 175 2.62 -14.19 -4.46
C ASP A 175 3.08 -12.76 -4.78
N ILE A 176 2.44 -11.77 -4.17
CA ILE A 176 2.75 -10.35 -4.33
C ILE A 176 3.27 -9.79 -3.01
N PRO A 177 4.45 -9.17 -2.97
CA PRO A 177 5.10 -8.84 -1.71
C PRO A 177 4.38 -7.83 -0.81
N THR A 178 3.60 -6.92 -1.39
CA THR A 178 2.91 -5.87 -0.64
C THR A 178 1.51 -5.60 -1.17
N TRP A 179 0.68 -4.97 -0.35
CA TRP A 179 -0.68 -4.59 -0.74
C TRP A 179 -0.66 -3.62 -1.93
N PHE A 180 0.17 -2.58 -1.86
CA PHE A 180 0.29 -1.59 -2.92
C PHE A 180 0.66 -2.20 -4.27
N LEU A 181 1.58 -3.18 -4.28
CA LEU A 181 1.93 -3.90 -5.51
C LEU A 181 0.75 -4.69 -6.09
N CYS A 182 -0.10 -5.26 -5.23
CA CYS A 182 -1.31 -5.95 -5.66
C CYS A 182 -2.29 -4.97 -6.32
N VAL A 183 -2.45 -3.79 -5.74
CA VAL A 183 -3.28 -2.71 -6.31
C VAL A 183 -2.70 -2.23 -7.64
N LEU A 184 -1.41 -1.93 -7.72
CA LEU A 184 -0.75 -1.41 -8.92
C LEU A 184 -0.81 -2.41 -10.09
N GLN A 185 -0.63 -3.69 -9.80
CA GLN A 185 -0.73 -4.71 -10.83
C GLN A 185 -2.17 -4.88 -11.32
N CYS A 186 -3.18 -4.72 -10.45
CA CYS A 186 -4.57 -4.74 -10.88
C CYS A 186 -4.96 -3.47 -11.65
N SER A 187 -4.45 -2.30 -11.25
CA SER A 187 -4.76 -1.04 -11.93
C SER A 187 -4.21 -1.03 -13.36
N THR A 188 -3.06 -1.65 -13.60
CA THR A 188 -2.43 -1.71 -14.93
C THR A 188 -2.91 -2.87 -15.80
N ASP A 189 -3.61 -3.84 -15.22
CA ASP A 189 -4.23 -4.94 -15.94
C ASP A 189 -5.61 -4.50 -16.47
N VAL A 190 -5.81 -4.63 -17.78
CA VAL A 190 -7.07 -4.25 -18.46
C VAL A 190 -8.22 -5.16 -18.11
N ASP A 191 -7.96 -6.37 -17.61
CA ASP A 191 -8.98 -7.34 -17.24
C ASP A 191 -9.22 -7.41 -15.73
N CYS A 192 -8.33 -6.84 -14.91
CA CYS A 192 -8.50 -6.85 -13.46
C CYS A 192 -9.51 -5.79 -13.02
N VAL A 193 -10.58 -6.24 -12.37
CA VAL A 193 -11.62 -5.36 -11.81
C VAL A 193 -11.62 -5.35 -10.29
N LEU A 194 -11.10 -6.39 -9.64
CA LEU A 194 -11.05 -6.51 -8.19
C LEU A 194 -9.73 -7.17 -7.79
N ALA A 195 -9.07 -6.65 -6.75
CA ALA A 195 -7.92 -7.30 -6.13
C ALA A 195 -8.19 -7.50 -4.64
N TRP A 196 -7.93 -8.70 -4.13
CA TRP A 196 -8.04 -9.04 -2.71
C TRP A 196 -6.68 -9.48 -2.18
N PHE A 197 -6.25 -8.96 -1.04
CA PHE A 197 -4.98 -9.28 -0.41
C PHE A 197 -5.18 -9.70 1.03
N SER A 198 -4.60 -10.83 1.40
CA SER A 198 -4.84 -11.47 2.70
C SER A 198 -3.73 -11.22 3.73
N GLY A 199 -2.89 -10.19 3.55
CA GLY A 199 -1.82 -9.81 4.48
C GLY A 199 -0.71 -10.85 4.71
N TYR A 200 -0.63 -11.88 3.86
CA TYR A 200 0.43 -12.91 3.82
C TYR A 200 1.05 -12.99 2.42
N ARG A 201 1.23 -11.83 1.76
CA ARG A 201 1.72 -11.73 0.38
C ARG A 201 0.90 -12.46 -0.68
N LYS A 202 -0.36 -12.81 -0.38
CA LYS A 202 -1.27 -13.42 -1.35
C LYS A 202 -2.20 -12.35 -1.89
N CYS A 203 -2.11 -12.12 -3.18
CA CYS A 203 -3.02 -11.25 -3.93
C CYS A 203 -3.85 -12.11 -4.88
N THR A 204 -5.17 -11.96 -4.84
CA THR A 204 -6.10 -12.60 -5.77
C THR A 204 -6.72 -11.52 -6.64
N MET A 205 -6.53 -11.62 -7.95
CA MET A 205 -7.09 -10.69 -8.94
C MET A 205 -8.25 -11.36 -9.67
N TYR A 206 -9.36 -10.63 -9.79
CA TYR A 206 -10.58 -11.12 -10.43
C TYR A 206 -10.83 -10.36 -11.71
N THR A 207 -11.33 -11.07 -12.71
CA THR A 207 -11.72 -10.51 -13.99
C THR A 207 -13.19 -10.12 -13.98
N TYR A 208 -13.60 -9.30 -14.95
CA TYR A 208 -15.01 -9.03 -15.17
C TYR A 208 -15.79 -10.34 -15.34
N GLY A 209 -16.97 -10.42 -14.70
CA GLY A 209 -17.84 -11.59 -14.75
C GLY A 209 -17.48 -12.75 -13.83
N SER A 210 -16.29 -12.78 -13.23
CA SER A 210 -15.84 -13.98 -12.50
C SER A 210 -16.45 -14.11 -11.09
N PHE A 211 -17.03 -13.04 -10.56
CA PHE A 211 -17.66 -12.98 -9.24
C PHE A 211 -18.99 -12.24 -9.27
N ASN A 212 -19.81 -12.45 -8.25
CA ASN A 212 -21.11 -11.81 -8.08
C ASN A 212 -21.32 -11.22 -6.68
N SER A 213 -20.40 -11.43 -5.74
CA SER A 213 -20.49 -10.85 -4.41
C SER A 213 -19.12 -10.78 -3.74
N MET A 214 -19.03 -9.89 -2.75
CA MET A 214 -17.93 -9.86 -1.78
C MET A 214 -18.47 -9.42 -0.43
N SER A 215 -17.79 -9.82 0.65
CA SER A 215 -18.16 -9.33 1.97
C SER A 215 -17.56 -7.94 2.20
N ARG A 216 -18.26 -7.15 3.01
CA ARG A 216 -17.90 -5.79 3.42
C ARG A 216 -17.84 -5.73 4.95
N SER A 217 -16.94 -4.90 5.45
CA SER A 217 -16.88 -4.51 6.86
C SER A 217 -17.05 -3.00 6.98
N GLU A 218 -17.98 -2.56 7.83
CA GLU A 218 -18.11 -1.14 8.21
C GLU A 218 -17.03 -0.71 9.20
N ASP A 219 -16.37 -1.66 9.89
CA ASP A 219 -15.23 -1.32 10.74
C ASP A 219 -14.03 -0.93 9.87
N SER A 220 -13.76 0.36 9.88
CA SER A 220 -12.60 0.98 9.26
C SER A 220 -11.29 0.71 9.99
N ALA A 221 -11.21 -0.08 11.08
CA ALA A 221 -9.95 -0.42 11.76
C ALA A 221 -9.41 -1.80 11.33
N ILE A 222 -8.13 -1.86 10.95
CA ILE A 222 -7.37 -3.06 10.60
C ILE A 222 -6.93 -3.65 11.91
N GLN A 223 -7.41 -4.86 12.17
CA GLN A 223 -6.82 -5.68 13.19
C GLN A 223 -5.55 -6.29 12.58
N PRO A 224 -4.38 -6.10 13.19
CA PRO A 224 -3.13 -6.59 12.63
C PRO A 224 -3.02 -8.12 12.60
N ASP A 225 -4.04 -8.87 13.02
CA ASP A 225 -4.14 -10.33 13.01
C ASP A 225 -5.07 -10.87 11.91
N THR A 226 -5.95 -10.03 11.34
CA THR A 226 -6.95 -10.39 10.32
C THR A 226 -6.94 -9.41 9.13
N PRO A 227 -5.83 -9.36 8.37
CA PRO A 227 -5.54 -8.31 7.41
C PRO A 227 -6.17 -8.56 6.02
N ASN A 228 -7.50 -8.59 5.94
CA ASN A 228 -8.17 -8.79 4.65
C ASN A 228 -8.49 -7.43 4.01
N TYR A 229 -7.94 -7.20 2.80
CA TYR A 229 -8.09 -5.94 2.05
C TYR A 229 -8.62 -6.20 0.66
N ILE A 230 -9.58 -5.40 0.22
CA ILE A 230 -10.13 -5.47 -1.13
C ILE A 230 -9.93 -4.12 -1.81
N THR A 231 -9.59 -4.13 -3.09
CA THR A 231 -9.68 -2.95 -3.92
C THR A 231 -10.53 -3.27 -5.14
N LEU A 232 -11.43 -2.35 -5.47
CA LEU A 232 -12.27 -2.40 -6.66
C LEU A 232 -11.75 -1.34 -7.63
N LYS A 233 -11.50 -1.76 -8.87
CA LYS A 233 -11.21 -0.84 -9.99
C LYS A 233 -12.52 -0.25 -10.49
N ILE A 234 -12.59 1.07 -10.49
CA ILE A 234 -13.79 1.84 -10.85
C ILE A 234 -13.52 2.65 -12.11
N PHE A 235 -14.44 2.55 -13.05
CA PHE A 235 -14.48 3.36 -14.27
C PHE A 235 -15.70 4.27 -14.20
N PRO A 236 -15.58 5.49 -13.65
CA PRO A 236 -16.74 6.34 -13.45
C PRO A 236 -17.33 6.79 -14.81
N LEU A 237 -18.65 6.68 -14.93
CA LEU A 237 -19.41 7.09 -16.12
C LEU A 237 -19.44 8.60 -16.40
N ARG A 238 -18.98 9.42 -15.45
CA ARG A 238 -19.01 10.88 -15.53
C ARG A 238 -17.62 11.44 -15.23
N SER A 239 -17.37 12.66 -15.70
CA SER A 239 -16.16 13.45 -15.41
C SER A 239 -15.90 13.71 -13.92
N ASN A 240 -16.79 13.29 -13.02
CA ASN A 240 -16.63 13.38 -11.58
C ASN A 240 -16.20 12.01 -11.06
N CYS A 241 -14.92 11.89 -10.69
CA CYS A 241 -14.38 10.73 -10.01
C CYS A 241 -15.05 10.59 -8.63
N PRO A 242 -15.59 9.42 -8.24
CA PRO A 242 -15.94 9.19 -6.85
C PRO A 242 -14.65 9.25 -6.00
N MET A 243 -14.65 10.08 -4.98
CA MET A 243 -13.50 10.30 -4.08
C MET A 243 -13.72 9.62 -2.72
N THR A 244 -14.97 9.29 -2.39
CA THR A 244 -15.37 8.74 -1.09
C THR A 244 -16.04 7.37 -1.22
N GLU A 245 -16.03 6.59 -0.14
CA GLU A 245 -16.72 5.29 -0.08
C GLU A 245 -18.20 5.46 -0.41
N HIS A 246 -18.80 6.50 0.16
CA HIS A 246 -20.21 6.82 -0.03
C HIS A 246 -20.53 7.09 -1.50
N GLU A 247 -19.69 7.83 -2.21
CA GLU A 247 -19.88 8.09 -3.65
C GLU A 247 -19.76 6.81 -4.47
N VAL A 248 -18.76 5.96 -4.16
CA VAL A 248 -18.59 4.67 -4.85
C VAL A 248 -19.79 3.77 -4.59
N LEU A 249 -20.20 3.59 -3.34
CA LEU A 249 -21.32 2.70 -3.00
C LEU A 249 -22.64 3.16 -3.63
N ASN A 250 -22.77 4.45 -3.93
CA ASN A 250 -23.94 5.03 -4.60
C ASN A 250 -23.82 5.10 -6.13
N LEU A 251 -22.68 4.72 -6.72
CA LEU A 251 -22.61 4.54 -8.17
C LEU A 251 -23.55 3.40 -8.56
N LYS A 252 -24.48 3.69 -9.46
CA LYS A 252 -25.45 2.69 -9.93
C LYS A 252 -24.82 1.70 -10.92
N ASN A 253 -23.76 2.12 -11.59
CA ASN A 253 -23.15 1.41 -12.68
C ASN A 253 -21.76 1.96 -13.02
N MET A 254 -20.93 1.10 -13.59
CA MET A 254 -19.72 1.49 -14.32
C MET A 254 -19.68 0.81 -15.69
N VAL A 255 -19.05 1.49 -16.65
CA VAL A 255 -18.76 0.93 -17.99
C VAL A 255 -17.48 0.12 -17.91
N ILE A 256 -17.45 -0.99 -18.64
CA ILE A 256 -16.27 -1.83 -18.77
C ILE A 256 -15.45 -1.28 -19.96
N PRO A 257 -14.13 -1.13 -19.83
CA PRO A 257 -13.28 -0.67 -20.92
C PRO A 257 -13.44 -1.53 -22.16
N ALA A 258 -13.47 -0.92 -23.35
CA ALA A 258 -13.59 -1.65 -24.61
C ALA A 258 -12.37 -2.55 -24.88
N GLU A 259 -11.24 -2.26 -24.23
CA GLU A 259 -9.98 -2.99 -24.35
C GLU A 259 -9.93 -4.29 -23.53
N THR A 260 -10.95 -4.59 -22.71
CA THR A 260 -11.00 -5.85 -21.95
C THR A 260 -10.98 -7.07 -22.88
N THR A 261 -10.27 -8.13 -22.46
CA THR A 261 -10.24 -9.43 -23.15
C THR A 261 -11.17 -10.46 -22.51
N SER A 262 -11.80 -10.13 -21.38
CA SER A 262 -12.72 -11.00 -20.61
C SER A 262 -14.03 -11.36 -21.33
N GLY A 263 -14.32 -10.73 -22.48
CA GLY A 263 -15.61 -10.86 -23.17
C GLY A 263 -16.75 -10.04 -22.57
N TYR A 264 -16.46 -9.17 -21.59
CA TYR A 264 -17.43 -8.29 -20.93
C TYR A 264 -17.42 -6.84 -21.46
N ALA A 265 -16.77 -6.57 -22.60
CA ALA A 265 -16.71 -5.23 -23.19
C ALA A 265 -18.10 -4.61 -23.43
N ASP A 266 -19.09 -5.43 -23.79
CA ASP A 266 -20.47 -5.01 -24.04
C ASP A 266 -21.37 -5.05 -22.80
N PHE A 267 -20.78 -5.21 -21.60
CA PHE A 267 -21.51 -5.25 -20.34
C PHE A 267 -21.24 -4.00 -19.49
N SER A 268 -22.14 -3.76 -18.56
CA SER A 268 -21.94 -2.83 -17.47
C SER A 268 -22.02 -3.59 -16.15
N MET A 269 -21.16 -3.23 -15.20
CA MET A 269 -21.28 -3.71 -13.82
C MET A 269 -22.24 -2.80 -13.06
N THR A 270 -23.18 -3.39 -12.32
CA THR A 270 -24.08 -2.73 -11.36
C THR A 270 -23.92 -3.41 -10.01
N TRP A 271 -24.26 -2.73 -8.92
CA TRP A 271 -24.19 -3.35 -7.60
C TRP A 271 -25.19 -2.78 -6.60
N THR A 272 -25.44 -3.55 -5.56
CA THR A 272 -26.17 -3.18 -4.35
C THR A 272 -25.27 -3.42 -3.14
N ALA A 273 -25.18 -2.42 -2.26
CA ALA A 273 -24.35 -2.48 -1.06
C ALA A 273 -25.21 -2.53 0.20
N SER A 274 -24.81 -3.38 1.13
CA SER A 274 -25.31 -3.43 2.51
C SER A 274 -24.15 -3.22 3.49
N SER A 275 -24.43 -3.28 4.79
CA SER A 275 -23.38 -3.21 5.83
C SER A 275 -22.39 -4.37 5.75
N GLU A 276 -22.83 -5.53 5.26
CA GLU A 276 -22.05 -6.79 5.32
C GLU A 276 -21.63 -7.33 3.96
N ASN A 277 -22.29 -6.93 2.88
CA ASN A 277 -22.05 -7.48 1.54
C ASN A 277 -22.24 -6.44 0.44
N ILE A 278 -21.51 -6.63 -0.65
CA ILE A 278 -21.76 -5.96 -1.93
C ILE A 278 -22.07 -7.06 -2.96
N GLU A 279 -23.23 -6.95 -3.59
CA GLU A 279 -23.68 -7.87 -4.65
C GLU A 279 -23.54 -7.19 -6.00
N PHE A 280 -22.95 -7.89 -6.96
CA PHE A 280 -22.64 -7.40 -8.30
C PHE A 280 -23.52 -8.09 -9.34
N SER A 281 -23.92 -7.36 -10.37
CA SER A 281 -24.62 -7.87 -11.53
C SER A 281 -23.99 -7.32 -12.81
N TRP A 282 -23.85 -8.20 -13.80
CA TRP A 282 -23.25 -7.90 -15.11
C TRP A 282 -24.37 -7.83 -16.14
N VAL A 283 -24.70 -6.63 -16.60
CA VAL A 283 -25.87 -6.38 -17.45
C VAL A 283 -25.40 -5.96 -18.84
N PRO A 284 -25.89 -6.58 -19.93
CA PRO A 284 -25.56 -6.13 -21.29
C PRO A 284 -25.92 -4.66 -21.47
N THR A 285 -25.00 -3.88 -22.04
CA THR A 285 -25.12 -2.43 -22.16
C THR A 285 -26.27 -2.01 -23.08
N GLU A 286 -26.62 -2.83 -24.08
CA GLU A 286 -27.77 -2.62 -24.98
C GLU A 286 -29.14 -2.70 -24.28
N VAL A 287 -29.22 -3.34 -23.10
CA VAL A 287 -30.48 -3.52 -22.35
C VAL A 287 -30.83 -2.26 -21.53
N ARG A 288 -30.01 -1.20 -21.57
CA ARG A 288 -30.30 0.11 -20.95
C ARG A 288 -30.93 1.10 -21.92
N THR A 289 -32.01 0.71 -22.56
CA THR A 289 -33.09 1.65 -22.87
C THR A 289 -34.16 1.48 -21.81
N TYR A 290 -34.62 2.61 -21.24
CA TYR A 290 -35.59 2.81 -20.15
C TYR A 290 -35.00 3.12 -18.77
#